data_AF-A0A183I9K5-F1
#
_entry.id   AF-A0A183I9K5-F1
#
_cell.length_a   1.000
_cell.length_b   1.000
_cell.length_c   1.000
_cell.angle_alpha   90.00
_cell.angle_beta   90.00
_cell.angle_gamma   90.00
#
_symmetry.space_group_name_H-M   'P 1'
#
loop_
_entity.id
_entity.type
_entity.pdbx_description
1 polymer ?
#
loop_
_entity_poly.entity_id
_entity_poly.type
_entity_poly.pdbx_seq_one_letter_code
_entity_poly.pdbx_strand_id
1 'polypeptide(L)'
;MESAIHLALEVSAEEVNETHDENGTSVFEFLCKPNDMKKLAAELREKRCSVVGEDCEFRSTSKVKLSDSQNEIITIFYKVLGNSELFSRAFDNIASD
;
A
#
# COMPACT_ATOMS: atom_id res chain seq x y z
N MET A 1 -3.78 14.06 9.21
CA MET A 1 -2.42 13.58 9.54
C MET A 1 -2.11 13.52 11.04
N GLU A 2 -2.07 14.63 11.79
CA GLU A 2 -1.61 14.61 13.21
C GLU A 2 -2.33 13.60 14.11
N SER A 3 -3.67 13.52 14.04
CA SER A 3 -4.44 12.54 14.81
C SER A 3 -4.12 11.09 14.43
N ALA A 4 -3.79 10.83 13.16
CA ALA A 4 -3.41 9.50 12.69
C ALA A 4 -2.02 9.10 13.18
N ILE A 5 -1.08 10.04 13.26
CA ILE A 5 0.25 9.83 13.85
C ILE A 5 0.13 9.51 15.34
N HIS A 6 -0.67 10.28 16.09
CA HIS A 6 -0.92 9.99 17.49
C HIS A 6 -1.55 8.61 17.69
N LEU A 7 -2.53 8.26 16.85
CA LEU A 7 -3.14 6.94 16.88
C LEU A 7 -2.12 5.82 16.60
N ALA A 8 -1.22 6.02 15.65
CA ALA A 8 -0.18 5.05 15.30
C ALA A 8 0.74 4.71 16.49
N LEU A 9 0.97 5.67 17.40
CA LEU A 9 1.74 5.46 18.63
C LEU A 9 0.98 4.66 19.71
N GLU A 10 -0.35 4.61 19.63
CA GLU A 10 -1.21 3.89 20.57
C GLU A 10 -1.54 2.46 20.12
N VAL A 11 -1.24 2.12 18.88
CA VAL A 11 -1.50 0.82 18.25
C VAL A 11 -0.19 0.20 17.76
N SER A 12 -0.27 -1.03 17.28
CA SER A 12 0.88 -1.81 16.81
C SER A 12 1.33 -1.41 15.40
N ALA A 13 1.32 -0.11 15.08
CA ALA A 13 1.77 0.43 13.81
C ALA A 13 3.23 0.87 13.90
N GLU A 14 3.99 0.63 12.84
CA GLU A 14 5.37 1.09 12.67
C GLU A 14 5.43 2.43 11.94
N GLU A 15 4.46 2.67 11.04
CA GLU A 15 4.41 3.87 10.20
C GLU A 15 2.95 4.15 9.80
N VAL A 16 2.63 5.41 9.53
CA VAL A 16 1.34 5.82 8.97
C VAL A 16 1.55 6.75 7.79
N ASN A 17 0.86 6.47 6.69
CA ASN A 17 0.91 7.25 5.46
C ASN A 17 -0.49 7.71 5.07
N GLU A 18 -0.59 8.90 4.48
CA GLU A 18 -1.80 9.37 3.82
C GLU A 18 -1.69 9.06 2.32
N THR A 19 -2.70 8.38 1.78
CA THR A 19 -2.73 7.92 0.38
C THR A 19 -4.16 8.01 -0.16
N HIS A 20 -4.39 7.51 -1.36
CA HIS A 20 -5.71 7.39 -1.98
C HIS A 20 -6.02 5.94 -2.30
N ASP A 21 -7.28 5.53 -2.12
CA ASP A 21 -7.76 4.24 -2.60
C ASP A 21 -8.00 4.24 -4.13
N GLU A 22 -8.46 3.11 -4.67
CA GLU A 22 -8.75 2.95 -6.11
C GLU A 22 -9.79 3.95 -6.65
N ASN A 23 -10.63 4.52 -5.78
CA ASN A 23 -11.65 5.52 -6.13
C ASN A 23 -11.15 6.96 -5.97
N GLY A 24 -9.89 7.15 -5.58
CA GLY A 24 -9.32 8.46 -5.28
C GLY A 24 -9.77 9.03 -3.93
N THR A 25 -10.31 8.21 -3.03
CA THR A 25 -10.69 8.64 -1.68
C THR A 25 -9.46 8.66 -0.79
N SER A 26 -9.23 9.76 -0.07
CA SER A 26 -8.10 9.84 0.87
C SER A 26 -8.28 8.84 2.02
N VAL A 27 -7.27 8.01 2.24
CA VAL A 27 -7.22 6.99 3.30
C VAL A 27 -5.89 7.05 4.04
N PHE A 28 -5.87 6.52 5.27
CA PHE A 28 -4.64 6.33 6.02
C PHE A 28 -4.20 4.87 5.94
N GLU A 29 -2.98 4.63 5.46
CA GLU A 29 -2.31 3.34 5.53
C GLU A 29 -1.52 3.26 6.83
N PHE A 30 -1.93 2.36 7.73
CA PHE A 30 -1.15 2.01 8.92
C PHE A 30 -0.32 0.77 8.61
N LEU A 31 1.00 0.89 8.66
CA LEU A 31 1.95 -0.18 8.37
C LEU A 31 2.35 -0.91 9.64
N CYS A 32 2.57 -2.21 9.56
CA CYS A 32 3.10 -3.03 10.65
C CYS A 32 3.85 -4.24 10.08
N LYS A 33 4.48 -5.01 10.96
CA LYS A 33 5.06 -6.30 10.58
C LYS A 33 3.96 -7.25 10.10
N PRO A 34 4.24 -8.16 9.15
CA PRO A 34 3.23 -9.08 8.61
C PRO A 34 2.48 -9.89 9.66
N ASN A 35 3.16 -10.29 10.75
CA ASN A 35 2.55 -11.07 11.83
C ASN A 35 1.59 -10.26 12.73
N ASP A 36 1.68 -8.93 12.70
CA ASP A 36 0.91 -8.03 13.57
C ASP A 36 -0.35 -7.48 12.88
N MET A 37 -0.57 -7.78 11.58
CA MET A 37 -1.65 -7.22 10.78
C MET A 37 -3.03 -7.39 11.45
N LYS A 38 -3.38 -8.61 11.88
CA LYS A 38 -4.67 -8.87 12.54
C LYS A 38 -4.81 -8.13 13.87
N LYS A 39 -3.71 -7.96 14.60
CA LYS A 39 -3.68 -7.27 15.89
C LYS A 39 -3.90 -5.77 15.68
N LEU A 40 -3.14 -5.16 14.77
CA LEU A 40 -3.29 -3.76 14.40
C LEU A 40 -4.72 -3.45 13.92
N ALA A 41 -5.28 -4.30 13.06
CA ALA A 41 -6.63 -4.09 12.56
C ALA A 41 -7.71 -4.22 13.64
N ALA A 42 -7.50 -5.06 14.66
CA ALA A 42 -8.38 -5.11 15.82
C ALA A 42 -8.27 -3.83 16.67
N GLU A 43 -7.05 -3.38 16.96
CA GLU A 43 -6.79 -2.15 17.73
C GLU A 43 -7.39 -0.91 17.05
N LEU A 44 -7.27 -0.79 15.71
CA LEU A 44 -7.89 0.30 14.95
C LEU A 44 -9.43 0.27 15.05
N ARG A 45 -10.05 -0.91 14.98
CA ARG A 45 -11.51 -1.05 15.16
C ARG A 45 -11.97 -0.69 16.57
N GLU A 46 -11.21 -1.07 17.60
CA GLU A 46 -11.48 -0.68 18.99
C GLU A 46 -11.42 0.84 19.18
N LYS A 47 -10.55 1.51 18.42
CA LYS A 47 -10.44 2.98 18.35
C LYS A 47 -11.53 3.61 17.46
N ARG A 48 -12.52 2.83 17.01
CA ARG A 48 -13.64 3.21 16.15
C ARG A 48 -13.24 3.69 14.76
N CYS A 49 -12.06 3.28 14.29
CA CYS A 49 -11.67 3.49 12.90
C CYS A 49 -12.37 2.47 12.00
N SER A 50 -12.81 2.92 10.83
CA SER A 50 -13.31 2.04 9.78
C SER A 50 -12.14 1.46 9.00
N VAL A 51 -11.83 0.19 9.21
CA VAL A 51 -10.80 -0.53 8.45
C VAL A 51 -11.40 -0.94 7.10
N VAL A 52 -10.95 -0.29 6.03
CA VAL A 52 -11.46 -0.51 4.66
C VAL A 52 -10.77 -1.65 3.91
N GLY A 53 -9.56 -2.03 4.35
CA GLY A 53 -8.78 -3.12 3.75
C GLY A 53 -7.62 -3.52 4.66
N GLU A 54 -7.17 -4.76 4.49
CA GLU A 54 -6.06 -5.37 5.23
C GLU A 54 -5.33 -6.31 4.27
N ASP A 55 -4.08 -6.02 3.92
CA ASP A 55 -3.29 -6.89 3.06
C ASP A 55 -1.80 -6.85 3.43
N CYS A 56 -1.07 -7.90 3.05
CA CYS A 56 0.38 -7.97 3.15
C CYS A 56 1.01 -7.50 1.83
N GLU A 57 1.73 -6.39 1.90
CA GLU A 57 2.31 -5.73 0.73
C GLU A 57 3.85 -5.84 0.72
N PHE A 58 4.43 -5.96 -0.47
CA PHE A 58 5.86 -5.76 -0.66
C PHE A 58 6.13 -4.28 -0.94
N ARG A 59 6.69 -3.57 0.04
CA ARG A 59 7.00 -2.15 -0.07
C ARG A 59 8.46 -1.92 -0.43
N SER A 60 8.70 -1.16 -1.49
CA SER A 60 10.05 -0.77 -1.88
C SER A 60 10.61 0.30 -0.95
N THR A 61 11.92 0.22 -0.64
CA THR A 61 12.65 1.23 0.15
C THR A 61 13.15 2.40 -0.69
N SER A 62 13.07 2.30 -2.01
CA SER A 62 13.44 3.35 -2.96
C SER A 62 12.47 3.37 -4.14
N LYS A 63 12.33 4.52 -4.80
CA LYS A 63 11.52 4.64 -6.02
C LYS A 63 12.40 5.04 -7.20
N VAL A 64 12.03 4.58 -8.40
CA VAL A 64 12.72 4.88 -9.66
C VAL A 64 11.80 5.65 -10.58
N LYS A 65 12.28 6.79 -11.11
CA LYS A 65 11.59 7.48 -12.20
C LYS A 65 12.01 6.87 -13.53
N LEU A 66 11.02 6.56 -14.35
CA LEU A 66 11.23 6.04 -15.70
C LEU A 66 11.09 7.17 -16.72
N SER A 67 11.79 7.04 -17.85
CA SER A 67 11.49 7.84 -19.03
C SER A 67 10.20 7.37 -19.69
N ASP A 68 9.60 8.20 -20.54
CA ASP A 68 8.37 7.85 -21.28
C ASP A 68 8.53 6.53 -22.05
N SER A 69 9.67 6.34 -22.73
CA SER A 69 9.97 5.09 -23.45
C SER A 69 10.05 3.87 -22.53
N GLN A 70 10.53 4.03 -21.30
CA GLN A 70 10.58 2.95 -20.32
C GLN A 70 9.19 2.66 -19.75
N ASN A 71 8.37 3.68 -19.50
CA ASN A 71 6.97 3.53 -19.09
C ASN A 71 6.14 2.78 -20.14
N GLU A 72 6.34 3.07 -21.43
CA GLU A 72 5.69 2.34 -22.53
C GLU A 72 6.05 0.85 -22.51
N ILE A 73 7.34 0.54 -22.32
CA ILE A 73 7.82 -0.86 -22.24
C ILE A 73 7.20 -1.58 -21.04
N ILE A 74 7.19 -0.94 -19.86
CA ILE A 74 6.61 -1.53 -18.64
C ILE A 74 5.10 -1.76 -18.80
N THR A 75 4.39 -0.83 -19.43
CA THR A 75 2.95 -0.97 -19.70
C THR A 75 2.68 -2.21 -20.56
N ILE A 76 3.48 -2.42 -21.62
CA ILE A 76 3.39 -3.62 -22.47
C ILE A 76 3.72 -4.87 -21.65
N PHE A 77 4.75 -4.82 -20.82
CA PHE A 77 5.16 -5.94 -19.97
C PHE A 77 4.06 -6.37 -19.00
N TYR A 78 3.42 -5.42 -18.29
CA TYR A 78 2.28 -5.72 -17.41
C TYR A 78 1.09 -6.31 -18.15
N LYS A 79 0.81 -5.82 -19.37
CA LYS A 79 -0.23 -6.40 -20.21
C LYS A 79 0.08 -7.85 -20.60
N VAL A 80 1.33 -8.16 -20.94
CA VAL A 80 1.76 -9.53 -21.28
C VAL A 80 1.66 -10.45 -20.06
N LEU A 81 2.12 -9.99 -18.89
CA LEU A 81 2.00 -10.74 -17.64
C LEU A 81 0.54 -11.01 -17.27
N GLY A 82 -0.33 -10.01 -17.37
CA GLY A 82 -1.75 -10.14 -17.06
C GLY A 82 -2.52 -11.12 -17.95
N ASN A 83 -1.97 -11.52 -19.11
CA ASN A 83 -2.55 -12.55 -19.96
C ASN A 83 -2.18 -13.99 -19.54
N SER A 84 -1.29 -14.15 -18.56
CA SER A 84 -0.90 -15.46 -18.04
C SER A 84 -1.83 -15.88 -16.90
N GLU A 85 -2.43 -17.06 -16.99
CA GLU A 85 -3.27 -17.62 -15.90
C GLU A 85 -2.47 -17.91 -14.61
N LEU A 86 -1.14 -17.98 -14.71
CA LEU A 86 -0.25 -18.17 -13.55
C LEU A 86 0.15 -16.85 -12.88
N PHE A 87 -0.16 -15.71 -13.50
CA PHE A 87 0.17 -14.42 -12.94
C PHE A 87 -0.84 -14.04 -11.86
N SER A 88 -0.34 -13.80 -10.64
CA SER A 88 -1.17 -13.41 -9.51
C SER A 88 -1.11 -11.90 -9.26
N ARG A 89 0.10 -11.34 -9.07
CA ARG A 89 0.30 -9.93 -8.72
C ARG A 89 1.71 -9.49 -9.11
N ALA A 90 1.84 -8.23 -9.52
CA ALA A 90 3.13 -7.56 -9.70
C ALA A 90 3.34 -6.53 -8.59
N PHE A 91 4.58 -6.41 -8.15
CA PHE A 91 5.04 -5.37 -7.25
C PHE A 91 6.22 -4.68 -7.92
N ASP A 92 6.23 -3.36 -7.93
CA ASP A 92 7.30 -2.56 -8.51
C ASP A 92 7.66 -1.39 -7.61
N ASN A 93 8.70 -0.67 -8.00
CA ASN A 93 9.16 0.52 -7.30
C ASN A 93 9.19 1.75 -8.21
N ILE A 94 8.37 1.77 -9.25
CA ILE A 94 8.27 2.89 -10.18
C ILE A 94 7.58 4.04 -9.44
N ALA A 95 8.17 5.23 -9.51
CA ALA A 95 7.54 6.42 -8.96
C ALA A 95 6.30 6.75 -9.78
N SER A 96 5.13 6.76 -9.14
CA SER A 96 3.94 7.41 -9.68
C SER A 96 4.23 8.90 -9.84
N ASP A 97 3.97 9.44 -11.03
CA ASP A 97 4.10 10.88 -11.32
C ASP A 97 3.09 11.73 -10.53
#